data_AF-A0A9E5DM51-F1
#
_entry.id   AF-A0A9E5DM51-F1
#
_cell.length_a   1.000
_cell.length_b   1.000
_cell.length_c   1.000
_cell.angle_alpha   90.00
_cell.angle_beta   90.00
_cell.angle_gamma   90.00
#
_symmetry.space_group_name_H-M   'P 1'
#
loop_
_entity.id
_entity.type
_entity.pdbx_description
1 polymer ?
#
loop_
_entity_poly.entity_id
_entity_poly.type
_entity_poly.pdbx_seq_one_letter_code
_entity_poly.pdbx_strand_id
1 'polypeptide(L)'
;MNGMQLQMIEEEADIFMERDEVISARDSYLMASMYYRAAEYFGFFSESSRRKNWEKSRECFQNAAKFFEALCEVIEVQFEDMKLPDYFIKPEDDLKKRPTLLIMSGFDGTAEELYFYMGAELLTEVTMYCFLKGRDKLDLSICTQKNHFDQIMKRP
;
A
#
# COMPACT_ATOMS: atom_id res chain seq x y z
N MET A 1 19.01 -5.75 -11.91
CA MET A 1 18.36 -4.51 -12.36
C MET A 1 19.14 -3.36 -11.74
N ASN A 2 19.77 -2.49 -12.53
CA ASN A 2 20.54 -1.37 -11.98
C ASN A 2 19.55 -0.29 -11.54
N GLY A 3 19.70 0.26 -10.33
CA GLY A 3 18.73 1.19 -9.71
C GLY A 3 18.37 2.43 -10.56
N MET A 4 19.17 2.74 -11.57
CA MET A 4 18.91 3.78 -12.57
C MET A 4 17.58 3.57 -13.33
N GLN A 5 17.19 2.33 -13.62
CA GLN A 5 15.94 2.06 -14.35
C GLN A 5 14.69 2.29 -13.48
N LEU A 6 14.79 2.06 -12.16
CA LEU A 6 13.67 2.27 -11.22
C LEU A 6 13.36 3.77 -11.12
N GLN A 7 14.42 4.55 -10.94
CA GLN A 7 14.35 5.99 -10.79
C GLN A 7 13.82 6.67 -12.07
N MET A 8 14.18 6.16 -13.25
CA MET A 8 13.65 6.68 -14.51
C MET A 8 12.12 6.58 -14.63
N ILE A 9 11.50 5.50 -14.12
CA ILE A 9 10.05 5.32 -14.19
C ILE A 9 9.35 6.26 -13.20
N GLU A 10 9.92 6.45 -12.01
CA GLU A 10 9.45 7.45 -11.04
C GLU A 10 9.52 8.87 -11.63
N GLU A 11 10.67 9.24 -12.21
CA GLU A 11 10.87 10.53 -12.87
C GLU A 11 9.90 10.74 -14.05
N GLU A 12 9.60 9.69 -14.82
CA GLU A 12 8.60 9.75 -15.89
C GLU A 12 7.19 9.98 -15.34
N ALA A 13 6.84 9.37 -14.20
CA ALA A 13 5.57 9.63 -13.52
C ALA A 13 5.47 11.10 -13.07
N ASP A 14 6.55 11.67 -12.54
CA ASP A 14 6.63 13.09 -12.16
C ASP A 14 6.41 14.00 -13.37
N ILE A 15 7.02 13.69 -14.51
CA ILE A 15 6.84 14.45 -15.77
C ILE A 15 5.38 14.41 -16.24
N PHE A 16 4.71 13.26 -16.17
CA PHE A 16 3.29 13.18 -16.49
C PHE A 16 2.44 14.00 -15.53
N MET A 17 2.80 14.01 -14.24
CA MET A 17 2.12 14.83 -13.23
C MET A 17 2.28 16.33 -13.50
N GLU A 18 3.47 16.78 -13.87
CA GLU A 18 3.74 18.18 -14.26
C GLU A 18 2.93 18.63 -15.48
N ARG A 19 2.49 17.68 -16.32
CA ARG A 19 1.67 17.93 -17.52
C ARG A 19 0.17 17.76 -17.29
N ASP A 20 -0.26 17.53 -16.06
CA ASP A 20 -1.65 17.17 -15.70
C ASP A 20 -2.16 15.90 -16.42
N GLU A 21 -1.25 15.01 -16.84
CA GLU A 21 -1.58 13.71 -17.44
C GLU A 21 -1.82 12.65 -16.34
N VAL A 22 -2.87 12.86 -15.56
CA VAL A 22 -3.13 12.13 -14.29
C VAL A 22 -3.17 10.60 -14.44
N ILE A 23 -3.78 10.08 -15.52
CA ILE A 23 -3.88 8.63 -15.75
C ILE A 23 -2.49 8.04 -16.01
N SER A 24 -1.70 8.68 -16.88
CA SER A 24 -0.33 8.28 -17.20
C SER A 24 0.56 8.36 -15.95
N ALA A 25 0.46 9.43 -15.16
CA ALA A 25 1.20 9.60 -13.92
C ALA A 25 0.87 8.48 -12.91
N ARG A 26 -0.43 8.22 -12.69
CA ARG A 26 -0.90 7.14 -11.81
C ARG A 26 -0.33 5.79 -12.22
N ASP A 27 -0.46 5.43 -13.49
CA ASP A 27 -0.04 4.12 -13.98
C ASP A 27 1.50 3.97 -13.90
N SER A 28 2.26 5.01 -14.20
CA SER A 28 3.72 5.04 -14.02
C SER A 28 4.14 4.93 -12.56
N TYR A 29 3.47 5.63 -11.63
CA TYR A 29 3.73 5.46 -10.21
C TYR A 29 3.42 4.04 -9.70
N LEU A 30 2.34 3.41 -10.19
CA LEU A 30 2.04 2.00 -9.86
C LEU A 30 3.12 1.05 -10.37
N MET A 31 3.61 1.28 -11.58
CA MET A 31 4.74 0.51 -12.12
C MET A 31 5.99 0.73 -11.27
N ALA A 32 6.38 1.97 -11.00
CA ALA A 32 7.54 2.30 -10.18
C ALA A 32 7.45 1.63 -8.80
N SER A 33 6.28 1.66 -8.16
CA SER A 33 6.02 0.97 -6.89
C SER A 33 6.35 -0.51 -6.97
N MET A 34 5.84 -1.23 -7.97
CA MET A 34 6.09 -2.66 -8.14
C MET A 34 7.55 -2.99 -8.47
N TYR A 35 8.23 -2.14 -9.23
CA TYR A 35 9.65 -2.31 -9.53
C TYR A 35 10.54 -2.09 -8.30
N TYR A 36 10.27 -1.05 -7.50
CA TYR A 36 10.95 -0.84 -6.23
C TYR A 36 10.69 -1.99 -5.25
N ARG A 37 9.44 -2.49 -5.18
CA ARG A 37 9.10 -3.68 -4.39
C ARG A 37 9.89 -4.91 -4.84
N ALA A 38 10.00 -5.15 -6.15
CA ALA A 38 10.77 -6.28 -6.66
C ALA A 38 12.27 -6.14 -6.32
N ALA A 39 12.82 -4.94 -6.46
CA ALA A 39 14.22 -4.65 -6.11
C ALA A 39 14.50 -4.81 -4.61
N GLU A 40 13.53 -4.49 -3.77
CA GLU A 40 13.55 -4.74 -2.33
C GLU A 40 13.49 -6.24 -2.03
N TYR A 41 12.50 -6.94 -2.59
CA TYR A 41 12.21 -8.34 -2.31
C TYR A 41 13.36 -9.28 -2.70
N PHE A 42 13.97 -9.04 -3.87
CA PHE A 42 15.11 -9.83 -4.35
C PHE A 42 16.48 -9.29 -3.88
N GLY A 43 16.50 -8.19 -3.14
CA GLY A 43 17.72 -7.63 -2.56
C GLY A 43 18.20 -8.42 -1.34
N PHE A 44 19.51 -8.43 -1.08
CA PHE A 44 20.04 -9.08 0.11
C PHE A 44 19.71 -8.27 1.38
N PHE A 45 19.43 -8.97 2.49
CA PHE A 45 19.13 -8.34 3.79
C PHE A 45 20.23 -7.38 4.29
N SER A 46 21.48 -7.61 3.89
CA SER A 46 22.63 -6.79 4.28
C SER A 46 22.77 -5.50 3.46
N GLU A 47 22.00 -5.33 2.39
CA GLU A 47 22.09 -4.14 1.55
C GLU A 47 21.27 -2.99 2.13
N SER A 48 21.91 -1.84 2.32
CA SER A 48 21.23 -0.62 2.79
C SER A 48 20.20 -0.08 1.79
N SER A 49 20.35 -0.41 0.51
CA SER A 49 19.41 -0.08 -0.57
C SER A 49 18.04 -0.72 -0.37
N ARG A 50 17.95 -1.86 0.32
CA ARG A 50 16.70 -2.60 0.50
C ARG A 50 15.65 -1.76 1.22
N ARG A 51 16.02 -1.13 2.35
CA ARG A 51 15.13 -0.23 3.08
C ARG A 51 14.68 0.96 2.22
N LYS A 52 15.60 1.56 1.47
CA LYS A 52 15.30 2.66 0.56
C LYS A 52 14.31 2.24 -0.54
N ASN A 53 14.48 1.05 -1.11
CA ASN A 53 13.57 0.51 -2.12
C ASN A 53 12.18 0.24 -1.53
N TRP A 54 12.08 -0.26 -0.29
CA TRP A 54 10.80 -0.38 0.41
C TRP A 54 10.11 0.98 0.59
N GLU A 55 10.84 1.99 1.08
CA GLU A 55 10.31 3.35 1.30
C GLU A 55 9.82 3.95 -0.03
N LYS A 56 10.60 3.80 -1.11
CA LYS A 56 10.25 4.26 -2.46
C LYS A 56 9.05 3.53 -3.06
N SER A 57 8.97 2.21 -2.87
CA SER A 57 7.81 1.42 -3.28
C SER A 57 6.52 1.97 -2.67
N ARG A 58 6.56 2.27 -1.37
CA ARG A 58 5.42 2.82 -0.63
C ARG A 58 5.07 4.23 -1.10
N GLU A 59 6.06 5.10 -1.24
CA GLU A 59 5.88 6.48 -1.70
C GLU A 59 5.20 6.53 -3.08
N CYS A 60 5.69 5.74 -4.03
CA CYS A 60 5.11 5.65 -5.37
C CYS A 60 3.65 5.17 -5.32
N PHE A 61 3.35 4.13 -4.51
CA PHE A 61 1.98 3.65 -4.35
C PHE A 61 1.05 4.74 -3.79
N GLN A 62 1.50 5.46 -2.76
CA GLN A 62 0.72 6.53 -2.14
C GLN A 62 0.50 7.72 -3.09
N ASN A 63 1.46 8.02 -3.97
CA ASN A 63 1.29 9.02 -5.02
C ASN A 63 0.26 8.57 -6.06
N ALA A 64 0.29 7.30 -6.48
CA ALA A 64 -0.73 6.77 -7.37
C ALA A 64 -2.13 6.73 -6.73
N ALA A 65 -2.20 6.36 -5.45
CA ALA A 65 -3.45 6.18 -4.70
C ALA A 65 -4.33 7.44 -4.63
N LYS A 66 -3.72 8.64 -4.72
CA LYS A 66 -4.43 9.93 -4.79
C LYS A 66 -5.32 10.05 -6.04
N PHE A 67 -5.08 9.23 -7.06
CA PHE A 67 -5.77 9.25 -8.35
C PHE A 67 -6.54 7.96 -8.64
N PHE A 68 -6.75 7.13 -7.62
CA PHE A 68 -7.63 5.98 -7.74
C PHE A 68 -9.09 6.45 -7.84
N GLU A 69 -9.89 5.70 -8.58
CA GLU A 69 -11.35 5.88 -8.57
C GLU A 69 -11.91 5.50 -7.20
N ALA A 70 -11.36 4.43 -6.62
CA ALA A 70 -11.60 4.05 -5.23
C ALA A 70 -10.91 5.01 -4.26
N LEU A 71 -11.59 5.36 -3.17
CA LEU A 71 -10.97 6.11 -2.08
C LEU A 71 -9.93 5.22 -1.39
N CYS A 72 -8.66 5.61 -1.43
CA CYS A 72 -7.57 4.91 -0.75
C CYS A 72 -6.96 5.82 0.32
N GLU A 73 -7.27 5.53 1.59
CA GLU A 73 -6.76 6.27 2.74
C GLU A 73 -5.60 5.53 3.40
N VAL A 74 -4.48 6.25 3.63
CA VAL A 74 -3.47 5.80 4.59
C VAL A 74 -4.00 6.12 5.99
N ILE A 75 -4.15 5.09 6.81
CA ILE A 75 -4.61 5.22 8.18
C ILE A 75 -3.55 4.71 9.15
N GLU A 76 -3.57 5.23 10.36
CA GLU A 76 -2.77 4.72 11.46
C GLU A 76 -3.67 3.99 12.44
N VAL A 77 -3.35 2.73 12.72
CA VAL A 77 -4.01 2.00 13.78
C VAL A 77 -3.09 1.82 14.98
N GLN A 78 -3.64 2.17 16.15
CA GLN A 78 -2.93 2.02 17.41
C GLN A 78 -2.82 0.52 17.73
N PHE A 79 -1.59 0.06 17.92
CA PHE A 79 -1.28 -1.27 18.42
C PHE A 79 -0.28 -1.14 19.57
N GLU A 80 -0.69 -1.49 20.78
CA GLU A 80 0.14 -1.34 21.99
C GLU A 80 0.76 0.07 22.09
N ASP A 81 2.10 0.17 22.10
CA ASP A 81 2.87 1.42 22.18
C ASP A 81 3.26 1.97 20.79
N MET A 82 2.80 1.37 19.71
CA MET A 82 3.14 1.72 18.34
C MET A 82 1.92 2.06 17.48
N LYS A 83 2.17 2.76 16.38
CA LYS A 83 1.20 3.02 15.33
C LYS A 83 1.60 2.27 14.07
N LEU A 84 0.66 1.53 13.51
CA LEU A 84 0.86 0.74 12.30
C LEU A 84 0.20 1.46 11.12
N PRO A 85 0.94 1.77 10.05
CA PRO A 85 0.37 2.33 8.84
C PRO A 85 -0.35 1.23 8.05
N ASP A 86 -1.62 1.46 7.75
CA ASP A 86 -2.47 0.55 6.99
C ASP A 86 -3.21 1.31 5.89
N TYR A 87 -3.83 0.57 4.95
CA TYR A 87 -4.67 1.15 3.91
C TYR A 87 -6.13 0.78 4.13
N PHE A 88 -6.98 1.80 4.11
CA PHE A 88 -8.43 1.65 4.06
C PHE A 88 -8.90 2.07 2.69
N ILE A 89 -9.46 1.12 1.93
CA ILE A 89 -9.83 1.32 0.54
C ILE A 89 -11.33 1.09 0.38
N LYS A 90 -12.04 2.14 -0.05
CA LYS A 90 -13.49 2.08 -0.33
C LYS A 90 -13.75 2.24 -1.82
N PRO A 91 -14.76 1.55 -2.37
CA PRO A 91 -15.19 1.72 -3.76
C PRO A 91 -15.53 3.18 -4.11
N GLU A 92 -16.23 3.85 -3.21
CA GLU A 92 -16.76 5.20 -3.38
C GLU A 92 -16.67 5.95 -2.04
N ASP A 93 -16.53 7.28 -2.10
CA ASP A 93 -16.62 8.16 -0.93
C ASP A 93 -18.10 8.41 -0.57
N ASP A 94 -18.75 7.37 -0.07
CA ASP A 94 -20.13 7.42 0.39
C ASP A 94 -20.32 6.81 1.79
N LEU A 95 -21.55 6.95 2.30
CA LEU A 95 -21.97 6.37 3.59
C LEU A 95 -22.61 4.98 3.43
N LYS A 96 -22.50 4.36 2.25
CA LYS A 96 -23.12 3.05 1.99
C LYS A 96 -22.29 1.97 2.66
N LYS A 97 -22.92 1.25 3.60
CA LYS A 97 -22.30 0.09 4.24
C LYS A 97 -22.12 -1.03 3.24
N ARG A 98 -20.88 -1.50 3.13
CA ARG A 98 -20.47 -2.65 2.32
C ARG A 98 -19.82 -3.69 3.23
N PRO A 99 -19.81 -4.98 2.86
CA PRO A 99 -19.00 -5.96 3.56
C PRO A 99 -17.54 -5.51 3.64
N THR A 100 -16.92 -5.65 4.80
CA THR A 100 -15.51 -5.31 5.00
C THR A 100 -14.64 -6.55 4.85
N LEU A 101 -13.69 -6.50 3.93
CA LEU A 101 -12.67 -7.52 3.76
C LEU A 101 -11.37 -7.06 4.43
N LEU A 102 -10.97 -7.77 5.48
CA LEU A 102 -9.66 -7.61 6.09
C LEU A 102 -8.67 -8.51 5.36
N ILE A 103 -7.64 -7.91 4.78
CA ILE A 103 -6.57 -8.62 4.05
C ILE A 103 -5.24 -8.32 4.72
N MET A 104 -4.45 -9.37 4.89
CA MET A 104 -3.16 -9.31 5.54
C MET A 104 -2.11 -9.98 4.68
N SER A 105 -0.95 -9.33 4.54
CA SER A 105 0.16 -9.89 3.81
C SER A 105 0.91 -10.94 4.64
N GLY A 106 1.68 -11.79 3.96
CA GLY A 106 2.57 -12.75 4.61
C GLY A 106 3.85 -12.11 5.17
N PHE A 107 4.85 -12.94 5.45
CA PHE A 107 6.13 -12.47 6.01
C PHE A 107 6.86 -11.47 5.10
N ASP A 108 6.92 -11.76 3.80
CA ASP A 108 7.65 -10.92 2.83
C ASP A 108 6.73 -9.97 2.04
N GLY A 109 5.42 -10.11 2.18
CA GLY A 109 4.44 -9.37 1.37
C GLY A 109 4.20 -7.95 1.88
N THR A 110 3.73 -7.09 0.97
CA THR A 110 3.41 -5.68 1.29
C THR A 110 1.90 -5.39 1.26
N ALA A 111 1.42 -4.35 1.94
CA ALA A 111 0.00 -3.99 1.89
C ALA A 111 -0.36 -3.38 0.53
N GLU A 112 0.59 -2.66 -0.07
CA GLU A 112 0.52 -2.12 -1.42
C GLU A 112 0.37 -3.25 -2.45
N GLU A 113 1.06 -4.36 -2.26
CA GLU A 113 0.94 -5.55 -3.11
C GLU A 113 -0.47 -6.18 -3.06
N LEU A 114 -1.14 -6.16 -1.90
CA LEU A 114 -2.49 -6.70 -1.77
C LEU A 114 -3.52 -5.95 -2.62
N TYR A 115 -3.29 -4.65 -2.86
CA TYR A 115 -4.12 -3.88 -3.79
C TYR A 115 -4.10 -4.47 -5.21
N PHE A 116 -2.93 -4.90 -5.69
CA PHE A 116 -2.79 -5.49 -7.03
C PHE A 116 -3.36 -6.91 -7.11
N TYR A 117 -3.29 -7.69 -6.03
CA TYR A 117 -3.78 -9.08 -6.02
C TYR A 117 -5.29 -9.20 -5.83
N MET A 118 -5.89 -8.34 -5.02
CA MET A 118 -7.28 -8.48 -4.58
C MET A 118 -8.09 -7.20 -4.69
N GLY A 119 -7.42 -6.03 -4.67
CA GLY A 119 -8.03 -4.71 -4.65
C GLY A 119 -8.86 -4.41 -5.90
N ALA A 120 -8.23 -4.33 -7.05
CA ALA A 120 -8.86 -3.74 -8.24
C ALA A 120 -10.18 -4.42 -8.66
N GLU A 121 -10.32 -5.73 -8.51
CA GLU A 121 -11.52 -6.46 -8.95
C GLU A 121 -12.65 -6.49 -7.90
N LEU A 122 -12.31 -6.48 -6.61
CA LEU A 122 -13.30 -6.60 -5.53
C LEU A 122 -13.82 -5.23 -5.03
N LEU A 123 -13.10 -4.15 -5.33
CA LEU A 123 -13.42 -2.77 -4.92
C LEU A 123 -14.68 -2.17 -5.57
N THR A 124 -15.60 -2.98 -6.08
CA THR A 124 -16.96 -2.55 -6.46
C THR A 124 -17.99 -2.90 -5.37
N GLU A 125 -17.77 -3.99 -4.65
CA GLU A 125 -18.75 -4.59 -3.74
C GLU A 125 -18.31 -4.58 -2.27
N VAL A 126 -17.00 -4.46 -2.00
CA VAL A 126 -16.45 -4.54 -0.64
C VAL A 126 -15.60 -3.34 -0.28
N THR A 127 -15.56 -3.02 1.01
CA THR A 127 -14.54 -2.14 1.58
C THR A 127 -13.35 -2.98 2.03
N MET A 128 -12.14 -2.58 1.65
CA MET A 128 -10.93 -3.33 1.94
C MET A 128 -10.09 -2.65 3.00
N TYR A 129 -9.52 -3.48 3.87
CA TYR A 129 -8.50 -3.08 4.82
C TYR A 129 -7.25 -3.90 4.55
N CYS A 130 -6.19 -3.26 4.07
CA CYS A 130 -4.92 -3.92 3.83
C CYS A 130 -3.98 -3.62 5.00
N PHE A 131 -3.67 -4.66 5.77
CA PHE A 131 -2.80 -4.60 6.93
C PHE A 131 -1.38 -5.08 6.57
N LEU A 132 -0.37 -4.30 6.96
CA LEU A 132 1.02 -4.73 6.93
C LEU A 132 1.55 -5.09 8.32
N LYS A 133 2.09 -6.30 8.47
CA LYS A 133 3.00 -6.61 9.58
C LYS A 133 4.28 -5.77 9.42
N GLY A 134 4.49 -4.78 10.29
CA GLY A 134 5.69 -3.95 10.27
C GLY A 134 6.97 -4.81 10.26
N ARG A 135 7.83 -4.65 9.24
CA ARG A 135 9.04 -5.47 9.08
C ARG A 135 10.07 -5.31 10.21
N ASP A 136 9.94 -4.23 10.98
CA ASP A 136 10.90 -3.87 12.04
C ASP A 136 10.49 -4.37 13.44
N LYS A 137 9.26 -4.90 13.63
CA LYS A 137 8.81 -5.48 14.91
C LYS A 137 7.99 -6.74 14.69
N LEU A 138 8.61 -7.89 14.97
CA LEU A 138 7.95 -9.19 15.08
C LEU A 138 6.97 -9.15 16.26
N ASP A 139 5.67 -9.21 16.00
CA ASP A 139 4.81 -10.05 16.84
C ASP A 139 3.64 -10.63 16.04
N LEU A 140 3.44 -11.94 16.16
CA LEU A 140 2.25 -12.64 15.63
C LEU A 140 1.02 -12.37 16.53
N SER A 141 1.23 -11.80 17.72
CA SER A 141 0.16 -11.45 18.67
C SER A 141 -0.80 -10.39 18.11
N ILE A 142 -0.36 -9.49 17.23
CA ILE A 142 -1.22 -8.48 16.56
C ILE A 142 -2.44 -9.14 15.91
N CYS A 143 -2.22 -10.26 15.22
CA CYS A 143 -3.25 -11.02 14.51
C CYS A 143 -4.32 -11.61 15.43
N THR A 144 -4.09 -11.64 16.74
CA THR A 144 -4.97 -12.25 17.74
C THR A 144 -5.65 -11.25 18.67
N GLN A 145 -5.26 -9.97 18.62
CA GLN A 145 -5.79 -8.96 19.53
C GLN A 145 -7.07 -8.28 18.98
N LYS A 146 -8.19 -8.57 19.64
CA LYS A 146 -9.54 -8.09 19.32
C LYS A 146 -9.66 -6.56 19.23
N ASN A 147 -8.89 -5.82 20.05
CA ASN A 147 -8.94 -4.36 20.14
C ASN A 147 -8.45 -3.64 18.86
N HIS A 148 -7.59 -4.29 18.07
CA HIS A 148 -7.11 -3.75 16.80
C HIS A 148 -8.25 -3.75 15.76
N PHE A 149 -8.95 -4.88 15.62
CA PHE A 149 -10.07 -5.03 14.68
C PHE A 149 -11.29 -4.18 15.03
N ASP A 150 -11.57 -3.96 16.31
CA ASP A 150 -12.72 -3.14 16.74
C ASP A 150 -12.59 -1.66 16.34
N GLN A 151 -11.37 -1.14 16.14
CA GLN A 151 -11.15 0.22 15.64
C GLN A 151 -11.47 0.33 14.14
N ILE A 152 -11.17 -0.75 13.40
CA ILE A 152 -11.37 -0.86 11.95
C ILE A 152 -12.86 -1.03 11.63
N MET A 153 -13.52 -1.98 12.32
CA MET A 153 -14.91 -2.36 12.06
C MET A 153 -15.94 -1.28 12.47
N LYS A 154 -15.50 -0.19 13.13
CA LYS A 154 -16.34 0.97 13.44
C LYS A 154 -16.46 1.96 12.28
N ARG A 155 -15.61 1.86 11.25
CA ARG A 155 -15.66 2.73 10.07
C ARG A 155 -16.83 2.33 9.17
N PRO A 156 -17.56 3.31 8.59
CA PRO A 156 -18.78 3.08 7.82
C PRO A 156 -18.54 2.37 6.49
#